data_AF-A0A1F6VQF5-F1
#
_entry.id   AF-A0A1F6VQF5-F1
#
_cell.length_a   1.000
_cell.length_b   1.000
_cell.length_c   1.000
_cell.angle_alpha   90.00
_cell.angle_beta   90.00
_cell.angle_gamma   90.00
#
_symmetry.space_group_name_H-M   'P 1'
#
loop_
_entity.id
_entity.type
_entity.pdbx_description
1 polymer ?
#
loop_
_entity_poly.entity_id
_entity_poly.type
_entity_poly.pdbx_seq_one_letter_code
_entity_poly.pdbx_strand_id
1 'polypeptide(L)'
;MAYNIHPILVHFPIALLFLYSVIKILPFEKWLPNISWLQIQRFLLLIGVLGIFGALQTGEIAEELTRANSQLVETHALFANATSWFYGILLVGEVLAFLNTRIFANPKYSFFANYSKITTILNSLQKLINHKILSKVLALFGLISITITGLLGGVIVYGTTADPLAGTVLKLLGISL
;
A
#
# COMPACT_ATOMS: atom_id res chain seq x y z
N MET A 1 -19.78 -17.42 -20.13
CA MET A 1 -19.59 -16.39 -19.08
C MET A 1 -18.15 -16.47 -18.62
N ALA A 2 -17.26 -15.63 -19.16
CA ALA A 2 -15.96 -15.44 -18.54
C ALA A 2 -16.24 -14.77 -17.19
N TYR A 3 -15.96 -15.45 -16.08
CA TYR A 3 -15.92 -14.76 -14.80
C TYR A 3 -14.91 -13.63 -14.97
N ASN A 4 -15.33 -12.38 -14.77
CA ASN A 4 -14.41 -11.28 -14.65
C ASN A 4 -13.66 -11.51 -13.33
N ILE A 5 -12.60 -12.31 -13.37
CA ILE A 5 -11.70 -12.58 -12.22
C ILE A 5 -10.83 -11.35 -11.95
N HIS A 6 -10.68 -10.50 -12.98
CA HIS A 6 -9.89 -9.28 -12.99
C HIS A 6 -10.24 -8.31 -11.85
N PRO A 7 -11.50 -7.96 -11.54
CA PRO A 7 -11.83 -7.06 -10.43
C PRO A 7 -11.48 -7.64 -9.06
N ILE A 8 -11.63 -8.95 -8.85
CA ILE A 8 -11.35 -9.60 -7.56
C ILE A 8 -9.84 -9.64 -7.29
N LEU A 9 -9.04 -9.98 -8.30
CA LEU A 9 -7.58 -10.06 -8.15
C LEU A 9 -6.92 -8.69 -7.93
N VAL A 10 -7.51 -7.60 -8.43
CA VAL A 10 -6.92 -6.25 -8.33
C VAL A 10 -7.58 -5.32 -7.30
N HIS A 11 -8.88 -5.44 -7.01
CA HIS A 11 -9.57 -4.57 -6.03
C HIS A 11 -9.56 -5.14 -4.61
N PHE A 12 -9.51 -6.47 -4.45
CA PHE A 12 -9.47 -7.07 -3.11
C PHE A 12 -8.20 -6.72 -2.32
N PRO A 13 -6.99 -6.71 -2.91
CA PRO A 13 -5.78 -6.26 -2.21
C PRO A 13 -5.82 -4.79 -1.76
N ILE A 14 -6.47 -3.94 -2.56
CA ILE A 14 -6.66 -2.51 -2.24
C ILE A 14 -7.49 -2.34 -0.97
N ALA A 15 -8.56 -3.12 -0.80
CA ALA A 15 -9.39 -3.09 0.40
C ALA A 15 -8.60 -3.50 1.66
N LEU A 16 -7.66 -4.44 1.56
CA LEU A 16 -6.80 -4.85 2.68
C LEU A 16 -5.89 -3.70 3.14
N LEU A 17 -5.32 -2.95 2.20
CA LEU A 17 -4.44 -1.82 2.50
C LEU A 17 -5.22 -0.61 3.02
N PHE A 18 -6.43 -0.37 2.51
CA PHE A 18 -7.36 0.59 3.09
C PHE A 18 -7.64 0.25 4.56
N LEU A 19 -8.02 -0.99 4.85
CA LEU A 19 -8.28 -1.44 6.22
C LEU A 19 -7.03 -1.36 7.10
N TYR A 20 -5.86 -1.74 6.58
CA TYR A 20 -4.58 -1.57 7.26
C TYR A 20 -4.37 -0.12 7.68
N SER A 21 -4.58 0.84 6.78
CA SER A 21 -4.36 2.26 7.04
C SER A 21 -5.32 2.80 8.08
N VAL A 22 -6.60 2.44 7.98
CA VAL A 22 -7.59 2.79 9.00
C VAL A 22 -7.15 2.28 10.37
N ILE A 23 -6.73 1.01 10.46
CA ILE A 23 -6.26 0.41 11.72
C ILE A 23 -4.97 1.08 12.24
N LYS A 24 -4.03 1.43 11.36
CA LYS A 24 -2.75 2.04 11.73
C LYS A 24 -2.92 3.48 12.23
N ILE A 25 -3.80 4.25 11.59
CA ILE A 25 -4.02 5.67 11.88
C ILE A 25 -4.83 5.81 13.17
N LEU A 26 -5.96 5.10 13.26
CA LEU A 26 -6.87 5.18 14.40
C LEU A 26 -6.37 4.36 15.61
N PRO A 27 -6.71 4.72 16.84
CA PRO A 27 -6.19 4.08 18.04
C PRO A 27 -7.00 2.83 18.46
N PHE A 28 -7.25 1.88 17.56
CA PHE A 28 -8.06 0.68 17.84
C PHE A 28 -7.55 -0.16 19.02
N GLU A 29 -6.23 -0.18 19.23
CA GLU A 29 -5.59 -0.83 20.38
C GLU A 29 -6.13 -0.31 21.73
N LYS A 30 -6.58 0.95 21.79
CA LYS A 30 -7.20 1.52 22.99
C LYS A 30 -8.63 1.04 23.21
N TRP A 31 -9.35 0.75 22.13
CA TRP A 31 -10.76 0.32 22.18
C TRP A 31 -10.89 -1.18 22.37
N LEU A 32 -9.95 -1.95 21.81
CA LEU A 32 -9.97 -3.40 21.79
C LEU A 32 -8.57 -3.95 22.15
N PRO A 33 -8.13 -3.82 23.42
CA PRO A 33 -6.74 -4.10 23.82
C PRO A 33 -6.37 -5.59 23.77
N ASN A 34 -7.35 -6.50 23.80
CA ASN A 34 -7.11 -7.95 23.80
C ASN A 34 -6.88 -8.54 22.40
N ILE A 35 -6.89 -7.70 21.36
CA ILE A 35 -6.71 -8.13 19.97
C ILE A 35 -5.25 -7.95 19.55
N SER A 36 -4.75 -8.91 18.80
CA SER A 36 -3.42 -8.96 18.20
C SER A 36 -3.29 -8.02 16.98
N TRP A 37 -3.50 -6.71 17.20
CA TRP A 37 -3.53 -5.68 16.15
C TRP A 37 -2.25 -5.64 15.32
N LEU A 38 -1.09 -5.85 15.92
CA LEU A 38 0.19 -5.89 15.21
C LEU A 38 0.22 -7.02 14.17
N GLN A 39 -0.23 -8.22 14.53
CA GLN A 39 -0.28 -9.36 13.63
C GLN A 39 -1.30 -9.13 12.50
N ILE A 40 -2.47 -8.58 12.83
CA ILE A 40 -3.50 -8.23 11.85
C ILE A 40 -2.95 -7.20 10.85
N GLN A 41 -2.34 -6.12 11.33
CA GLN A 41 -1.73 -5.09 10.48
C GLN A 41 -0.67 -5.70 9.55
N ARG A 42 0.22 -6.54 10.07
CA ARG A 42 1.26 -7.21 9.26
C ARG A 42 0.66 -8.10 8.18
N PHE A 43 -0.38 -8.87 8.51
CA PHE A 43 -1.07 -9.72 7.56
C PHE A 43 -1.72 -8.90 6.45
N LEU A 44 -2.52 -7.89 6.81
CA LEU A 44 -3.18 -7.00 5.85
C LEU A 44 -2.16 -6.30 4.92
N LEU A 45 -1.07 -5.80 5.50
CA LEU A 45 0.00 -5.13 4.76
C LEU A 45 0.69 -6.08 3.79
N LEU A 46 1.09 -7.27 4.25
CA LEU A 46 1.81 -8.24 3.42
C LEU A 46 0.94 -8.69 2.24
N ILE A 47 -0.28 -9.16 2.50
CA ILE A 47 -1.16 -9.65 1.45
C ILE A 47 -1.59 -8.52 0.51
N GLY A 48 -1.86 -7.34 1.07
CA GLY A 48 -2.21 -6.16 0.28
C GLY A 48 -1.10 -5.72 -0.66
N VAL A 49 0.16 -5.64 -0.19
CA VAL A 49 1.31 -5.28 -1.02
C VAL A 49 1.58 -6.34 -2.10
N LEU A 50 1.49 -7.63 -1.77
CA LEU A 50 1.62 -8.70 -2.77
C LEU A 50 0.56 -8.56 -3.88
N GLY A 51 -0.67 -8.19 -3.51
CA GLY A 51 -1.72 -7.96 -4.49
C GLY A 51 -1.56 -6.67 -5.31
N ILE A 52 -0.92 -5.62 -4.78
CA ILE A 52 -0.51 -4.46 -5.57
C ILE A 52 0.38 -4.89 -6.74
N PHE A 53 1.39 -5.74 -6.49
CA PHE A 53 2.28 -6.21 -7.56
C PHE A 53 1.50 -6.94 -8.67
N GLY A 54 0.49 -7.74 -8.29
CA GLY A 54 -0.43 -8.34 -9.26
C GLY A 54 -1.22 -7.30 -10.05
N ALA A 55 -1.75 -6.27 -9.38
CA ALA A 55 -2.53 -5.21 -10.00
C ALA A 55 -1.71 -4.35 -10.98
N LEU A 56 -0.47 -3.99 -10.63
CA LEU A 56 0.40 -3.18 -11.48
C LEU A 56 0.68 -3.88 -12.82
N GLN A 57 1.00 -5.18 -12.80
CA GLN A 57 1.25 -5.94 -14.04
C GLN A 57 0.03 -5.97 -14.96
N THR A 58 -1.18 -6.05 -14.38
CA THR A 58 -2.41 -6.04 -15.19
C THR A 58 -2.84 -4.65 -15.65
N GLY A 59 -2.42 -3.60 -14.94
CA GLY A 59 -2.75 -2.21 -15.26
C GLY A 59 -2.01 -1.70 -16.50
N GLU A 60 -0.71 -2.01 -16.62
CA GLU A 60 0.11 -1.65 -17.80
C GLU A 60 -0.47 -2.23 -19.09
N ILE A 61 -0.95 -3.48 -19.05
CA ILE A 61 -1.59 -4.13 -20.20
C ILE A 61 -2.94 -3.45 -20.55
N ALA A 62 -3.70 -3.00 -19.55
CA ALA A 62 -4.97 -2.35 -19.77
C ALA A 62 -4.82 -0.93 -20.37
N GLU A 63 -3.75 -0.22 -20.01
CA GLU A 63 -3.41 1.09 -20.57
C GLU A 63 -3.17 1.02 -22.09
N GLU A 64 -2.42 0.03 -22.57
CA GLU A 64 -2.17 -0.14 -24.01
C GLU A 64 -3.45 -0.46 -24.82
N LEU A 65 -4.46 -1.06 -24.18
CA LEU A 65 -5.70 -1.48 -24.83
C LEU A 65 -6.80 -0.40 -24.80
N THR A 66 -6.73 0.54 -23.88
CA THR A 66 -7.77 1.55 -23.68
C THR A 66 -7.38 2.87 -24.34
N ARG A 67 -8.22 3.38 -25.25
CA ARG A 67 -8.07 4.74 -25.83
C ARG A 67 -8.46 5.84 -24.83
N ALA A 68 -8.21 5.61 -23.54
CA ALA A 68 -8.58 6.51 -22.48
C ALA A 68 -7.77 7.82 -22.57
N ASN A 69 -8.28 8.87 -21.92
CA ASN A 69 -7.57 10.14 -21.82
C ASN A 69 -6.19 9.90 -21.17
N SER A 70 -5.12 10.23 -21.89
CA SER A 70 -3.74 9.93 -21.45
C SER A 70 -3.40 10.57 -20.11
N GLN A 71 -3.88 11.80 -19.86
CA GLN A 71 -3.66 12.50 -18.60
C GLN A 71 -4.35 11.79 -17.42
N LEU A 72 -5.55 11.25 -17.65
CA LEU A 72 -6.29 10.49 -16.63
C LEU A 72 -5.56 9.19 -16.27
N VAL A 73 -5.09 8.45 -17.29
CA VAL A 73 -4.37 7.17 -17.09
C VAL A 73 -3.01 7.39 -16.43
N GLU A 74 -2.25 8.38 -16.89
CA GLU A 74 -0.96 8.74 -16.30
C GLU A 74 -1.11 9.15 -14.83
N THR A 75 -2.14 9.94 -14.50
CA THR A 75 -2.41 10.33 -13.11
C THR A 75 -2.85 9.12 -12.27
N HIS A 76 -3.65 8.22 -12.82
CA HIS A 76 -4.00 6.95 -12.16
C HIS A 76 -2.75 6.12 -11.85
N ALA A 77 -1.85 5.96 -12.83
CA ALA A 77 -0.59 5.23 -12.67
C ALA A 77 0.33 5.89 -11.63
N LEU A 78 0.39 7.23 -11.60
CA LEU A 78 1.14 7.98 -10.60
C LEU A 78 0.70 7.65 -9.17
N PHE A 79 -0.62 7.72 -8.90
CA PHE A 79 -1.15 7.41 -7.56
C PHE A 79 -1.06 5.90 -7.23
N ALA A 80 -1.19 5.03 -8.22
CA ALA A 80 -0.95 3.59 -8.05
C ALA A 80 0.50 3.35 -7.62
N ASN A 81 1.48 3.95 -8.29
CA ASN A 81 2.89 3.86 -7.92
C ASN A 81 3.19 4.47 -6.55
N ALA A 82 2.62 5.63 -6.23
CA ALA A 82 2.75 6.24 -4.91
C ALA A 82 2.22 5.30 -3.81
N THR A 83 1.07 4.68 -4.04
CA THR A 83 0.49 3.66 -3.16
C THR A 83 1.47 2.51 -2.92
N SER A 84 2.04 1.95 -3.98
CA SER A 84 3.03 0.88 -3.93
C SER A 84 4.25 1.25 -3.09
N TRP A 85 4.79 2.46 -3.26
CA TRP A 85 5.94 2.93 -2.50
C TRP A 85 5.63 3.12 -1.02
N PHE A 86 4.51 3.77 -0.67
CA PHE A 86 4.17 4.00 0.73
C PHE A 86 3.98 2.70 1.51
N TYR A 87 3.19 1.76 0.97
CA TYR A 87 2.99 0.47 1.63
C TYR A 87 4.20 -0.45 1.52
N GLY A 88 4.98 -0.37 0.44
CA GLY A 88 6.25 -1.08 0.29
C GLY A 88 7.27 -0.69 1.35
N ILE A 89 7.45 0.61 1.61
CA ILE A 89 8.33 1.12 2.67
C ILE A 89 7.86 0.62 4.04
N LEU A 90 6.56 0.68 4.32
CA LEU A 90 5.98 0.16 5.57
C LEU A 90 6.23 -1.35 5.71
N LEU A 91 6.09 -2.12 4.64
CA LEU A 91 6.33 -3.57 4.65
C LEU A 91 7.80 -3.86 4.92
N VAL A 92 8.73 -3.13 4.28
CA VAL A 92 10.16 -3.23 4.57
C VAL A 92 10.44 -3.00 6.05
N GLY A 93 9.82 -1.97 6.67
CA GLY A 93 9.95 -1.71 8.10
C GLY A 93 9.52 -2.90 8.98
N GLU A 94 8.40 -3.54 8.65
CA GLU A 94 7.89 -4.71 9.38
C GLU A 94 8.76 -5.96 9.14
N VAL A 95 9.25 -6.17 7.92
CA VAL A 95 10.19 -7.25 7.59
C VAL A 95 11.48 -7.07 8.37
N LEU A 96 12.07 -5.86 8.37
CA LEU A 96 13.29 -5.59 9.13
C LEU A 96 13.09 -5.82 10.64
N ALA A 97 11.93 -5.44 11.20
CA ALA A 97 11.63 -5.71 12.61
C ALA A 97 11.54 -7.22 12.90
N PHE A 98 10.95 -7.99 11.98
CA PHE A 98 10.91 -9.46 12.08
C PHE A 98 12.31 -10.08 11.99
N LEU A 99 13.13 -9.65 11.02
CA LEU A 99 14.49 -10.15 10.84
C LEU A 99 15.39 -9.80 12.03
N ASN A 100 15.29 -8.58 12.56
CA ASN A 100 16.08 -8.14 13.71
C ASN A 100 15.76 -8.97 14.96
N THR A 101 14.49 -9.22 15.23
CA THR A 101 14.07 -9.98 16.41
C THR A 101 14.31 -11.49 16.29
N ARG A 102 14.24 -12.07 15.09
CA ARG A 102 14.32 -13.54 14.89
C ARG A 102 15.68 -14.03 14.43
N ILE A 103 16.40 -13.24 13.63
CA ILE A 103 17.66 -13.64 12.99
C ILE A 103 18.83 -12.94 13.68
N PHE A 104 18.87 -11.61 13.66
CA PHE A 104 20.06 -10.87 14.12
C PHE A 104 20.26 -10.93 15.64
N ALA A 105 19.18 -10.98 16.43
CA ALA A 105 19.27 -11.13 17.89
C ALA A 105 19.43 -12.58 18.36
N ASN A 106 19.37 -13.57 17.45
CA ASN A 106 19.35 -14.98 17.83
C ASN A 106 20.76 -15.60 17.74
N PRO A 107 21.33 -16.09 18.85
CA PRO A 107 22.69 -16.63 18.88
C PRO A 107 22.88 -17.87 17.99
N LYS A 108 21.79 -18.55 17.60
CA LYS A 108 21.81 -19.67 16.65
C LYS A 108 22.24 -19.24 15.23
N TYR A 109 22.03 -17.99 14.86
CA TYR A 109 22.32 -17.44 13.53
C TYR A 109 23.48 -16.43 13.56
N SER A 110 24.51 -16.72 14.37
CA SER A 110 25.68 -15.86 14.60
C SER A 110 26.48 -15.52 13.33
N PHE A 111 26.34 -16.31 12.25
CA PHE A 111 26.95 -16.02 10.94
C PHE A 111 26.57 -14.61 10.42
N PHE A 112 25.31 -14.19 10.60
CA PHE A 112 24.85 -12.86 10.20
C PHE A 112 25.22 -11.77 11.22
N ALA A 113 25.41 -12.14 12.49
CA ALA A 113 25.85 -11.21 13.55
C ALA A 113 27.29 -10.70 13.33
N ASN A 114 28.12 -11.43 12.59
CA ASN A 114 29.48 -11.01 12.23
C ASN A 114 29.54 -9.78 11.31
N TYR A 115 28.47 -9.42 10.60
CA TYR A 115 28.42 -8.23 9.74
C TYR A 115 27.90 -7.01 10.50
N SER A 116 28.64 -6.58 11.52
CA SER A 116 28.26 -5.52 12.46
C SER A 116 27.83 -4.19 11.80
N LYS A 117 28.42 -3.83 10.66
CA LYS A 117 28.04 -2.62 9.91
C LYS A 117 26.67 -2.76 9.24
N ILE A 118 26.40 -3.90 8.59
CA ILE A 118 25.13 -4.13 7.88
C ILE A 118 23.98 -4.17 8.90
N THR A 119 24.14 -4.91 9.99
CA THR A 119 23.11 -4.99 11.04
C THR A 119 22.83 -3.61 11.66
N THR A 120 23.84 -2.76 11.83
CA THR A 120 23.66 -1.38 12.32
C THR A 120 22.84 -0.52 11.37
N ILE A 121 23.11 -0.60 10.06
CA ILE A 121 22.36 0.14 9.04
C ILE A 121 20.90 -0.34 9.00
N LEU A 122 20.68 -1.66 8.94
CA LEU A 122 19.34 -2.25 8.92
C LEU A 122 18.54 -1.88 10.16
N ASN A 123 19.17 -1.87 11.35
CA ASN A 123 18.54 -1.45 12.59
C ASN A 123 18.17 0.04 12.59
N SER A 124 19.01 0.88 12.00
CA SER A 124 18.74 2.31 11.88
C SER A 124 17.55 2.57 10.95
N LEU A 125 17.52 1.90 9.80
CA LEU A 125 16.40 1.96 8.86
C LEU A 125 15.10 1.44 9.50
N GLN A 126 15.17 0.31 10.21
CA GLN A 126 14.02 -0.26 10.93
C GLN A 126 13.46 0.70 11.97
N LYS A 127 14.32 1.39 12.73
CA LYS A 127 13.90 2.40 13.72
C LYS A 127 13.28 3.63 13.07
N LEU A 128 13.86 4.09 11.97
CA LEU A 128 13.35 5.24 11.21
C LEU A 128 11.95 4.94 10.67
N ILE A 129 11.81 3.86 9.90
CA ILE A 129 10.55 3.50 9.22
C ILE A 129 9.45 3.20 10.24
N ASN A 130 9.76 2.43 11.29
CA ASN A 130 8.77 2.03 12.31
C ASN A 130 8.55 3.11 13.38
N HIS A 131 9.14 4.30 13.22
CA HIS A 131 8.84 5.42 14.09
C HIS A 131 7.32 5.70 14.05
N LYS A 132 6.70 5.85 15.24
CA LYS A 132 5.24 5.90 15.39
C LYS A 132 4.58 6.99 14.54
N ILE A 133 5.22 8.16 14.46
CA ILE A 133 4.69 9.29 13.68
C ILE A 133 4.92 9.04 12.19
N LEU A 134 6.13 8.63 11.80
CA LEU A 134 6.47 8.45 10.40
C LEU A 134 5.61 7.35 9.76
N SER A 135 5.49 6.19 10.40
CA SER A 135 4.68 5.09 9.90
C SER A 135 3.19 5.46 9.76
N LYS A 136 2.64 6.27 10.66
CA LYS A 136 1.27 6.79 10.54
C LYS A 136 1.12 7.79 9.40
N VAL A 137 2.10 8.68 9.21
CA VAL A 137 2.11 9.64 8.10
C VAL A 137 2.21 8.91 6.76
N LEU A 138 3.09 7.91 6.65
CA LEU A 138 3.20 7.05 5.47
C LEU A 138 1.88 6.31 5.19
N ALA A 139 1.23 5.76 6.22
CA ALA A 139 -0.07 5.11 6.07
C ALA A 139 -1.16 6.09 5.62
N LEU A 140 -1.17 7.33 6.14
CA LEU A 140 -2.11 8.36 5.71
C LEU A 140 -1.91 8.75 4.25
N PHE A 141 -0.67 8.98 3.82
CA PHE A 141 -0.39 9.27 2.41
C PHE A 141 -0.71 8.07 1.52
N GLY A 142 -0.39 6.85 1.96
CA GLY A 142 -0.80 5.62 1.28
C GLY A 142 -2.32 5.48 1.15
N LEU A 143 -3.08 5.89 2.18
CA LEU A 143 -4.54 5.89 2.16
C LEU A 143 -5.10 6.92 1.18
N ILE A 144 -4.56 8.14 1.17
CA ILE A 144 -4.97 9.18 0.21
C ILE A 144 -4.69 8.70 -1.21
N SER A 145 -3.47 8.20 -1.47
CA SER A 145 -3.08 7.71 -2.79
C SER A 145 -3.98 6.58 -3.26
N ILE A 146 -4.25 5.57 -2.43
CA ILE A 146 -5.04 4.41 -2.85
C ILE A 146 -6.52 4.77 -3.12
N THR A 147 -7.08 5.72 -2.36
CA THR A 147 -8.43 6.23 -2.61
C THR A 147 -8.50 6.99 -3.93
N ILE A 148 -7.51 7.84 -4.23
CA ILE A 148 -7.45 8.54 -5.52
C ILE A 148 -7.27 7.54 -6.66
N THR A 149 -6.36 6.56 -6.54
CA THR A 149 -6.18 5.50 -7.54
C THR A 149 -7.49 4.77 -7.84
N GLY A 150 -8.22 4.36 -6.80
CA GLY A 150 -9.50 3.67 -6.95
C GLY A 150 -10.57 4.52 -7.64
N LEU A 151 -10.68 5.80 -7.25
CA LEU A 151 -11.60 6.75 -7.89
C LEU A 151 -11.26 6.95 -9.37
N LEU A 152 -9.99 7.22 -9.70
CA LEU A 152 -9.56 7.41 -11.09
C LEU A 152 -9.76 6.14 -11.91
N GLY A 153 -9.51 4.95 -11.34
CA GLY A 153 -9.81 3.67 -11.98
C GLY A 153 -11.30 3.49 -12.27
N GLY A 154 -12.16 3.89 -11.34
CA GLY A 154 -13.61 3.92 -11.54
C GLY A 154 -14.02 4.85 -12.69
N VAL A 155 -13.40 6.03 -12.78
CA VAL A 155 -13.66 7.00 -13.85
C VAL A 155 -13.20 6.48 -15.21
N ILE A 156 -12.05 5.79 -15.29
CA ILE A 156 -11.54 5.18 -16.54
C ILE A 156 -12.54 4.16 -17.09
N VAL A 157 -13.15 3.34 -16.24
CA VAL A 157 -14.01 2.23 -16.67
C VAL A 157 -15.47 2.66 -16.85
N TYR A 158 -16.00 3.47 -15.93
CA TYR A 158 -17.43 3.77 -15.82
C TYR A 158 -17.77 5.25 -16.06
N GLY A 159 -16.76 6.10 -16.26
CA GLY A 159 -16.94 7.54 -16.42
C GLY A 159 -17.12 8.29 -15.10
N THR A 160 -17.37 9.60 -15.18
CA THR A 160 -17.44 10.50 -14.01
C THR A 160 -18.64 10.26 -13.10
N THR A 161 -19.62 9.48 -13.52
CA THR A 161 -20.80 9.11 -12.72
C THR A 161 -20.53 7.95 -11.76
N ALA A 162 -19.36 7.31 -11.84
CA ALA A 162 -18.97 6.18 -11.01
C ALA A 162 -18.84 6.55 -9.52
N ASP A 163 -18.43 7.77 -9.23
CA ASP A 163 -18.19 8.27 -7.87
C ASP A 163 -18.69 9.73 -7.75
N PRO A 164 -19.53 10.06 -6.75
CA PRO A 164 -20.01 11.43 -6.53
C PRO A 164 -18.89 12.47 -6.35
N LEU A 165 -17.70 12.05 -5.90
CA LEU A 165 -16.54 12.90 -5.68
C LEU A 165 -15.66 13.04 -6.93
N ALA A 166 -15.92 12.27 -7.99
CA ALA A 166 -15.08 12.25 -9.19
C ALA A 166 -14.85 13.65 -9.77
N GLY A 167 -15.93 14.43 -9.98
CA GLY A 167 -15.82 15.78 -10.53
C GLY A 167 -14.96 16.72 -9.69
N THR A 168 -15.09 16.65 -8.36
CA THR A 168 -14.30 17.47 -7.43
C THR A 168 -12.83 17.08 -7.46
N VAL A 169 -12.54 15.79 -7.46
CA VAL A 169 -11.17 15.26 -7.45
C VAL A 169 -10.47 15.55 -8.77
N LEU A 170 -11.14 15.34 -9.91
CA LEU A 170 -10.60 15.67 -11.23
C LEU A 170 -10.25 17.17 -11.34
N LYS A 171 -11.13 18.05 -10.84
CA LYS A 171 -10.88 19.49 -10.80
C LYS A 171 -9.67 19.84 -9.92
N LEU A 172 -9.55 19.21 -8.75
CA LEU A 172 -8.39 19.40 -7.85
C LEU A 172 -7.08 18.96 -8.51
N LEU A 173 -7.13 17.88 -9.30
CA LEU A 173 -6.00 17.33 -10.04
C LEU A 173 -5.74 18.05 -11.37
N GLY A 174 -6.58 19.01 -11.78
CA GLY A 174 -6.43 19.73 -13.04
C GLY A 174 -6.69 18.88 -14.29
N ILE A 175 -7.52 17.84 -14.17
CA ILE A 175 -7.89 16.95 -15.28
C ILE A 175 -9.25 17.41 -15.85
N SER A 176 -9.30 17.70 -17.15
CA SER A 176 -10.53 17.95 -17.90
C SER A 176 -10.90 16.74 -18.75
N LEU A 177 -12.11 16.20 -18.54
CA LEU A 177 -12.69 15.09 -19.30
C LEU A 177 -13.80 15.58 -20.22
#